data_AF-A0A3P8M0K9-F1
#
_entry.id   AF-A0A3P8M0K9-F1
#
_cell.length_a   1.000
_cell.length_b   1.000
_cell.length_c   1.000
_cell.angle_alpha   90.00
_cell.angle_beta   90.00
_cell.angle_gamma   90.00
#
_symmetry.space_group_name_H-M   'P 1'
#
loop_
_entity.id
_entity.type
_entity.pdbx_description
1 polymer ?
#
loop_
_entity_poly.entity_id
_entity_poly.type
_entity_poly.pdbx_seq_one_letter_code
_entity_poly.pdbx_strand_id
1 'polypeptide(L)'
;MKFPGKLILWLLTALLVAIVAAWFLLQTHWGARQASAWLSDGTGWQVSFDEMDHDFSSPLHLQLQNVTFGRDGKPPTLVAKTVDIGFSTRQFSDPLHADEIVLSDGTLNLSPSSASLPFAADRLQLRNMAFNSPETGWDLSAQRVTGGVSPWAPEAGNVLGKKTQIQMSAGSLTLNGVEASNVLIQGAIDNGEVTLSTLGPISPAERSPATPNAAPTAAGWLITCS
;
A
#
# COMPACT_ATOMS: atom_id res chain seq x y z
N MET A 1 -18.49 -1.45 52.34
CA MET A 1 -18.95 -1.04 50.98
C MET A 1 -17.71 -0.82 50.11
N LYS A 2 -17.52 -1.57 49.02
CA LYS A 2 -16.25 -1.62 48.27
C LYS A 2 -16.05 -0.33 47.44
N PHE A 3 -15.62 0.75 48.11
CA PHE A 3 -15.26 2.05 47.51
C PHE A 3 -14.33 1.96 46.28
N PRO A 4 -13.26 1.11 46.25
CA PRO A 4 -12.41 1.02 45.06
C PRO A 4 -13.13 0.45 43.84
N GLY A 5 -14.06 -0.48 44.02
CA GLY A 5 -14.80 -1.09 42.91
C GLY A 5 -15.71 -0.12 42.18
N LYS A 6 -16.37 0.80 42.93
CA LYS A 6 -17.21 1.85 42.33
C LYS A 6 -16.37 2.87 41.58
N LEU A 7 -15.22 3.27 42.10
CA LEU A 7 -14.32 4.22 41.43
C LEU A 7 -13.76 3.65 40.13
N ILE A 8 -13.31 2.40 40.14
CA ILE A 8 -12.82 1.71 38.93
C ILE A 8 -13.91 1.65 37.87
N LEU A 9 -15.15 1.30 38.25
CA LEU A 9 -16.27 1.26 37.31
C LEU A 9 -16.54 2.63 36.69
N TRP A 10 -16.52 3.71 37.47
CA TRP A 10 -16.69 5.07 36.94
C TRP A 10 -15.57 5.46 35.99
N LEU A 11 -14.31 5.13 36.30
CA LEU A 11 -13.18 5.41 35.42
C LEU A 11 -13.25 4.64 34.11
N LEU A 12 -13.57 3.34 34.16
CA LEU A 12 -13.76 2.53 32.95
C LEU A 12 -14.91 3.06 32.08
N THR A 13 -16.00 3.49 32.72
CA THR A 13 -17.14 4.10 32.02
C THR A 13 -16.74 5.41 31.36
N ALA A 14 -16.04 6.29 32.07
CA ALA A 14 -15.55 7.55 31.52
C ALA A 14 -14.56 7.33 30.36
N LEU A 15 -13.66 6.34 30.48
CA LEU A 15 -12.74 5.95 29.42
C LEU A 15 -13.49 5.44 28.19
N LEU A 16 -14.51 4.60 28.36
CA LEU A 16 -15.33 4.10 27.26
C LEU A 16 -16.04 5.26 26.53
N VAL A 17 -16.63 6.19 27.27
CA VAL A 17 -17.26 7.40 26.69
C VAL A 17 -16.25 8.24 25.92
N ALA A 18 -15.04 8.41 26.45
CA ALA A 18 -13.97 9.14 25.78
C ALA A 18 -13.54 8.45 24.47
N ILE A 19 -13.41 7.13 24.45
CA ILE A 19 -13.08 6.35 23.24
C ILE A 19 -14.18 6.50 22.19
N VAL A 20 -15.45 6.37 22.59
CA VAL A 20 -16.59 6.55 21.66
C VAL A 20 -16.62 7.98 21.11
N ALA A 21 -16.41 8.99 21.95
CA ALA A 21 -16.35 10.38 21.50
C ALA A 21 -15.17 10.62 20.53
N ALA A 22 -14.00 10.07 20.83
CA ALA A 22 -12.83 10.15 19.94
C ALA A 22 -13.10 9.46 18.60
N TRP A 23 -13.76 8.30 18.61
CA TRP A 23 -14.18 7.60 17.40
C TRP A 23 -15.08 8.47 16.52
N PHE A 24 -16.13 9.09 17.09
CA PHE A 24 -16.97 10.02 16.34
C PHE A 24 -16.21 11.23 15.79
N LEU A 25 -15.27 11.78 16.57
CA LEU A 25 -14.47 12.92 16.12
C LEU A 25 -13.56 12.53 14.96
N LEU A 26 -12.94 11.35 14.99
CA LEU A 26 -12.07 10.87 13.92
C LEU A 26 -12.80 10.70 12.58
N GLN A 27 -14.10 10.36 12.62
CA GLN A 27 -14.94 10.31 11.42
C GLN A 27 -15.24 11.69 10.81
N THR A 28 -14.95 12.79 11.50
CA THR A 28 -15.13 14.13 10.94
C THR A 28 -13.87 14.63 10.24
N HIS A 29 -14.04 15.52 9.25
CA HIS A 29 -12.91 16.21 8.60
C HIS A 29 -11.95 16.91 9.59
N TRP A 30 -12.47 17.44 10.69
CA TRP A 30 -11.64 18.09 11.71
C TRP A 30 -10.76 17.07 12.45
N GLY A 31 -11.33 15.93 12.87
CA GLY A 31 -10.58 14.88 13.55
C GLY A 31 -9.57 14.21 12.63
N ALA A 32 -9.95 13.97 11.37
CA ALA A 32 -9.05 13.46 10.33
C ALA A 32 -7.84 14.38 10.13
N ARG A 33 -8.05 15.70 10.08
CA ARG A 33 -6.96 16.69 10.00
C ARG A 33 -6.04 16.66 11.21
N GLN A 34 -6.60 16.52 12.42
CA GLN A 34 -5.79 16.45 13.64
C GLN A 34 -4.97 15.15 13.70
N ALA A 35 -5.57 14.02 13.30
CA ALA A 35 -4.89 12.74 13.22
C ALA A 35 -3.78 12.75 12.14
N SER A 36 -4.07 13.32 10.97
CA SER A 36 -3.08 13.53 9.90
C SER A 36 -1.88 14.34 10.37
N ALA A 37 -2.12 15.44 11.09
CA ALA A 37 -1.06 16.26 11.66
C ALA A 37 -0.23 15.47 12.68
N TRP A 38 -0.87 14.70 13.56
CA TRP A 38 -0.17 13.88 14.55
C TRP A 38 0.68 12.76 13.93
N LEU A 39 0.20 12.14 12.85
CA LEU A 39 0.95 11.11 12.10
C LEU A 39 2.15 11.68 11.34
N SER A 40 2.09 12.95 10.96
CA SER A 40 3.16 13.62 10.20
C SER A 40 4.21 14.26 11.10
N ASP A 41 3.81 14.79 12.26
CA ASP A 41 4.68 15.60 13.11
C ASP A 41 5.86 14.78 13.69
N GLY A 42 7.08 15.24 13.40
CA GLY A 42 8.31 14.62 13.91
C GLY A 42 8.67 13.24 13.35
N THR A 43 7.93 12.70 12.37
CA THR A 43 8.16 11.34 11.84
C THR A 43 9.01 11.29 10.56
N GLY A 44 9.21 12.43 9.91
CA GLY A 44 9.87 12.52 8.58
C GLY A 44 8.98 12.04 7.42
N TRP A 45 7.72 11.70 7.72
CA TRP A 45 6.67 11.34 6.77
C TRP A 45 5.58 12.40 6.78
N GLN A 46 4.92 12.56 5.65
CA GLN A 46 3.74 13.39 5.50
C GLN A 46 2.57 12.50 5.15
N VAL A 47 1.55 12.53 6.00
CA VAL A 47 0.30 11.78 5.85
C VAL A 47 -0.86 12.76 5.95
N SER A 48 -1.76 12.73 4.98
CA SER A 48 -3.03 13.44 5.06
C SER A 48 -4.17 12.62 4.51
N PHE A 49 -5.33 12.72 5.12
CA PHE A 49 -6.58 12.15 4.66
C PHE A 49 -7.73 13.05 5.11
N ASP A 50 -8.81 13.05 4.34
CA ASP A 50 -9.95 13.94 4.58
C ASP A 50 -10.93 13.35 5.58
N GLU A 51 -11.10 12.02 5.55
CA GLU A 51 -12.10 11.32 6.35
C GLU A 51 -11.59 9.92 6.70
N MET A 52 -12.01 9.45 7.88
CA MET A 52 -11.82 8.10 8.34
C MET A 52 -13.20 7.44 8.43
N ASP A 53 -13.43 6.38 7.68
CA ASP A 53 -14.65 5.59 7.72
C ASP A 53 -14.39 4.22 8.36
N HIS A 54 -15.39 3.75 9.12
CA HIS A 54 -15.35 2.51 9.85
C HIS A 54 -16.77 1.93 9.92
N ASP A 55 -16.97 0.76 9.28
CA ASP A 55 -18.23 0.04 9.29
C ASP A 55 -18.20 -1.09 10.34
N PHE A 56 -19.23 -1.16 11.19
CA PHE A 56 -19.40 -2.24 12.17
C PHE A 56 -19.56 -3.62 11.53
N SER A 57 -19.94 -3.69 10.26
CA SER A 57 -20.01 -4.94 9.48
C SER A 57 -18.63 -5.49 9.14
N SER A 58 -17.61 -4.61 9.10
CA SER A 58 -16.20 -4.94 8.86
C SER A 58 -15.33 -4.29 9.95
N PRO A 59 -15.48 -4.69 11.22
CA PRO A 59 -14.95 -3.94 12.37
C PRO A 59 -13.42 -3.91 12.44
N LEU A 60 -12.74 -4.77 11.67
CA LEU A 60 -11.28 -4.81 11.58
C LEU A 60 -10.75 -4.09 10.34
N HIS A 61 -11.61 -3.51 9.50
CA HIS A 61 -11.20 -2.70 8.36
C HIS A 61 -11.39 -1.23 8.69
N LEU A 62 -10.38 -0.45 8.33
CA LEU A 62 -10.40 0.98 8.45
C LEU A 62 -10.20 1.60 7.09
N GLN A 63 -11.11 2.49 6.69
CA GLN A 63 -11.04 3.15 5.42
C GLN A 63 -10.66 4.62 5.60
N LEU A 64 -9.71 5.08 4.79
CA LEU A 64 -9.30 6.48 4.74
C LEU A 64 -9.62 7.03 3.35
N GLN A 65 -10.18 8.23 3.31
CA GLN A 65 -10.56 8.91 2.06
C GLN A 65 -9.58 10.03 1.71
N ASN A 66 -9.35 10.22 0.40
CA ASN A 66 -8.47 11.22 -0.19
C ASN A 66 -7.08 11.25 0.47
N VAL A 67 -6.45 10.08 0.50
CA VAL A 67 -5.17 9.87 1.16
C VAL A 67 -4.04 10.41 0.29
N THR A 68 -3.16 11.19 0.93
CA THR A 68 -1.84 11.52 0.41
C THR A 68 -0.80 11.04 1.41
N PHE A 69 0.19 10.30 0.92
CA PHE A 69 1.29 9.78 1.73
C PHE A 69 2.61 9.98 1.00
N GLY A 70 3.64 10.42 1.72
CA GLY A 70 4.96 10.65 1.17
C GLY A 70 5.95 11.08 2.23
N ARG A 71 7.14 11.49 1.80
CA ARG A 71 8.17 12.02 2.70
C ARG A 71 8.05 13.54 2.83
N ASP A 72 8.48 14.05 3.98
CA ASP A 72 8.57 15.48 4.19
C ASP A 72 9.49 16.15 3.15
N GLY A 73 9.06 17.27 2.60
CA GLY A 73 9.75 18.01 1.55
C GLY A 73 9.91 17.28 0.19
N LYS A 74 9.22 16.16 -0.03
CA LYS A 74 9.26 15.39 -1.29
C LYS A 74 7.87 15.28 -1.94
N PRO A 75 7.79 15.04 -3.26
CA PRO A 75 6.53 14.73 -3.90
C PRO A 75 5.84 13.51 -3.25
N PRO A 76 4.49 13.48 -3.20
CA PRO A 76 3.76 12.34 -2.65
C PRO A 76 4.07 11.02 -3.35
N THR A 77 4.39 10.00 -2.56
CA THR A 77 4.60 8.63 -3.02
C THR A 77 3.28 7.96 -3.35
N LEU A 78 2.21 8.30 -2.62
CA LEU A 78 0.87 7.79 -2.82
C LEU A 78 -0.13 8.95 -2.78
N VAL A 79 -1.02 8.96 -3.75
CA VAL A 79 -2.25 9.76 -3.73
C VAL A 79 -3.38 8.82 -4.11
N ALA A 80 -4.36 8.58 -3.23
CA ALA A 80 -5.45 7.64 -3.51
C ALA A 80 -6.77 8.18 -2.99
N LYS A 81 -7.86 7.92 -3.71
CA LYS A 81 -9.20 8.27 -3.21
C LYS A 81 -9.58 7.45 -1.98
N THR A 82 -9.14 6.18 -1.94
CA THR A 82 -9.45 5.30 -0.82
C THR A 82 -8.25 4.43 -0.48
N VAL A 83 -7.94 4.35 0.81
CA VAL A 83 -7.03 3.36 1.39
C VAL A 83 -7.81 2.57 2.42
N ASP A 84 -7.98 1.27 2.18
CA ASP A 84 -8.58 0.35 3.14
C ASP A 84 -7.48 -0.44 3.82
N ILE A 85 -7.51 -0.51 5.15
CA ILE A 85 -6.52 -1.19 5.98
C ILE A 85 -7.24 -2.23 6.82
N GLY A 86 -7.02 -3.51 6.50
CA GLY A 86 -7.45 -4.65 7.27
C GLY A 86 -6.46 -4.95 8.39
N PHE A 87 -6.94 -4.95 9.63
CA PHE A 87 -6.19 -5.33 10.81
C PHE A 87 -6.49 -6.77 11.21
N SER A 88 -5.57 -7.38 11.95
CA SER A 88 -5.82 -8.64 12.63
C SER A 88 -5.30 -8.61 14.05
N THR A 89 -5.62 -9.63 14.84
CA THR A 89 -5.19 -9.72 16.24
C THR A 89 -3.67 -9.80 16.41
N ARG A 90 -2.92 -10.02 15.32
CA ARG A 90 -1.45 -10.00 15.34
C ARG A 90 -0.85 -8.65 15.73
N GLN A 91 -1.62 -7.56 15.67
CA GLN A 91 -1.15 -6.23 16.09
C GLN A 91 -0.60 -6.20 17.52
N PHE A 92 -1.01 -7.14 18.38
CA PHE A 92 -0.48 -7.28 19.74
C PHE A 92 0.91 -7.93 19.80
N SER A 93 1.28 -8.75 18.81
CA SER A 93 2.57 -9.45 18.73
C SER A 93 3.52 -8.87 17.70
N ASP A 94 2.97 -8.26 16.65
CA ASP A 94 3.65 -7.75 15.47
C ASP A 94 2.95 -6.44 15.03
N PRO A 95 3.23 -5.33 15.73
CA PRO A 95 2.60 -4.05 15.47
C PRO A 95 3.01 -3.51 14.08
N LEU A 96 2.14 -2.70 13.47
CA LEU A 96 2.35 -2.10 12.14
C LEU A 96 2.40 -3.12 10.98
N HIS A 97 1.93 -4.36 11.21
CA HIS A 97 1.75 -5.36 10.17
C HIS A 97 0.27 -5.63 9.89
N ALA A 98 -0.27 -5.01 8.85
CA ALA A 98 -1.65 -5.18 8.44
C ALA A 98 -1.92 -6.58 7.87
N ASP A 99 -3.16 -7.05 7.95
CA ASP A 99 -3.59 -8.22 7.20
C ASP A 99 -3.64 -7.86 5.70
N GLU A 100 -4.31 -6.76 5.38
CA GLU A 100 -4.50 -6.30 4.02
C GLU A 100 -4.42 -4.77 3.94
N ILE A 101 -3.85 -4.27 2.85
CA ILE A 101 -3.96 -2.86 2.46
C ILE A 101 -4.49 -2.82 1.02
N VAL A 102 -5.60 -2.10 0.79
CA VAL A 102 -6.17 -1.90 -0.55
C VAL A 102 -6.08 -0.43 -0.93
N LEU A 103 -5.34 -0.14 -2.00
CA LEU A 103 -5.20 1.20 -2.56
C LEU A 103 -6.11 1.34 -3.77
N SER A 104 -6.92 2.40 -3.82
CA SER A 104 -7.94 2.54 -4.85
C SER A 104 -7.97 3.92 -5.50
N ASP A 105 -8.10 3.92 -6.83
CA ASP A 105 -8.36 5.09 -7.65
C ASP A 105 -7.36 6.23 -7.40
N GLY A 106 -6.09 5.92 -7.62
CA GLY A 106 -4.98 6.79 -7.23
C GLY A 106 -3.72 6.61 -8.05
N THR A 107 -2.63 7.25 -7.61
CA THR A 107 -1.30 7.19 -8.20
C THR A 107 -0.28 6.76 -7.17
N LEU A 108 0.60 5.83 -7.55
CA LEU A 108 1.81 5.47 -6.83
C LEU A 108 3.02 5.98 -7.61
N ASN A 109 3.81 6.85 -6.98
CA ASN A 109 5.02 7.42 -7.54
C ASN A 109 6.22 6.81 -6.82
N LEU A 110 6.87 5.83 -7.46
CA LEU A 110 8.01 5.12 -6.91
C LEU A 110 9.30 5.90 -7.19
N SER A 111 10.17 6.02 -6.18
CA SER A 111 11.53 6.56 -6.32
C SER A 111 12.53 5.51 -5.83
N PRO A 112 13.68 5.33 -6.50
CA PRO A 112 14.70 4.36 -6.11
C PRO A 112 15.34 4.68 -4.75
N SER A 113 15.16 5.90 -4.26
CA SER A 113 15.59 6.33 -2.92
C SER A 113 14.53 6.09 -1.83
N SER A 114 13.60 5.16 -2.07
CA SER A 114 12.53 4.84 -1.12
C SER A 114 13.13 4.43 0.22
N ALA A 115 12.96 5.30 1.22
CA ALA A 115 13.21 4.97 2.62
C ALA A 115 12.38 3.74 3.00
N SER A 116 12.85 2.97 3.98
CA SER A 116 12.08 1.86 4.53
C SER A 116 10.72 2.37 5.00
N LEU A 117 9.64 1.81 4.47
CA LEU A 117 8.30 2.08 4.99
C LEU A 117 8.18 1.41 6.37
N PRO A 118 7.62 2.09 7.38
CA PRO A 118 7.57 1.57 8.74
C PRO A 118 6.43 0.57 8.97
N PHE A 119 5.80 0.06 7.91
CA PHE A 119 4.66 -0.85 7.97
C PHE A 119 4.69 -1.86 6.82
N ALA A 120 4.05 -3.00 7.04
CA ALA A 120 3.95 -4.11 6.10
C ALA A 120 2.52 -4.66 6.08
N ALA A 121 2.22 -5.53 5.11
CA ALA A 121 0.96 -6.26 5.08
C ALA A 121 1.13 -7.69 4.54
N ASP A 122 0.24 -8.61 4.93
CA ASP A 122 0.20 -9.93 4.28
C ASP A 122 -0.22 -9.80 2.81
N ARG A 123 -1.00 -8.77 2.48
CA ARG A 123 -1.37 -8.47 1.10
C ARG A 123 -1.48 -6.97 0.85
N LEU A 124 -0.84 -6.50 -0.21
CA LEU A 124 -1.10 -5.18 -0.80
C LEU A 124 -1.90 -5.37 -2.07
N GLN A 125 -3.12 -4.85 -2.11
CA GLN A 125 -3.97 -4.82 -3.29
C GLN A 125 -4.07 -3.43 -3.90
N LEU A 126 -4.25 -3.40 -5.21
CA LEU A 126 -4.33 -2.22 -6.04
C LEU A 126 -5.62 -2.33 -6.84
N ARG A 127 -6.43 -1.27 -6.83
CA ARG A 127 -7.66 -1.18 -7.60
C ARG A 127 -7.66 0.09 -8.42
N ASN A 128 -7.55 -0.06 -9.73
CA ASN A 128 -7.56 1.07 -10.67
C ASN A 128 -6.51 2.15 -10.32
N MET A 129 -5.28 1.71 -10.04
CA MET A 129 -4.16 2.59 -9.73
C MET A 129 -3.39 3.01 -10.99
N ALA A 130 -2.66 4.12 -10.91
CA ALA A 130 -1.60 4.46 -11.83
C ALA A 130 -0.24 4.33 -11.13
N PHE A 131 0.77 3.93 -11.89
CA PHE A 131 2.15 3.81 -11.42
C PHE A 131 3.02 4.74 -12.24
N ASN A 132 3.91 5.47 -11.58
CA ASN A 132 4.96 6.23 -12.24
C ASN A 132 6.29 6.01 -11.50
N SER A 133 7.38 5.92 -12.25
CA SER A 133 8.71 5.77 -11.70
C SER A 133 9.69 6.83 -12.25
N PRO A 134 9.48 8.12 -11.91
CA PRO A 134 10.13 9.25 -12.58
C PRO A 134 11.65 9.37 -12.29
N GLU A 135 12.16 8.64 -11.29
CA GLU A 135 13.55 8.79 -10.81
C GLU A 135 14.36 7.48 -10.84
N THR A 136 13.73 6.34 -11.15
CA THR A 136 14.47 5.14 -11.53
C THR A 136 14.99 5.38 -12.93
N GLY A 137 16.21 4.99 -13.32
CA GLY A 137 16.75 5.22 -14.69
C GLY A 137 15.98 4.53 -15.84
N TRP A 138 14.72 4.17 -15.59
CA TRP A 138 13.75 3.44 -16.39
C TRP A 138 12.44 4.22 -16.30
N ASP A 139 11.95 4.74 -17.43
CA ASP A 139 10.66 5.45 -17.49
C ASP A 139 9.53 4.40 -17.55
N LEU A 140 9.08 3.98 -16.36
CA LEU A 140 7.96 3.08 -16.18
C LEU A 140 6.73 3.87 -15.79
N SER A 141 5.70 3.81 -16.61
CA SER A 141 4.36 4.27 -16.25
C SER A 141 3.31 3.22 -16.58
N ALA A 142 2.28 3.13 -15.75
CA ALA A 142 1.15 2.22 -15.99
C ALA A 142 -0.15 2.85 -15.53
N GLN A 143 -1.26 2.52 -16.19
CA GLN A 143 -2.59 3.02 -15.83
C GLN A 143 -3.59 1.88 -15.72
N ARG A 144 -4.64 2.11 -14.92
CA ARG A 144 -5.69 1.12 -14.61
C ARG A 144 -5.12 -0.17 -14.06
N VAL A 145 -4.10 -0.07 -13.20
CA VAL A 145 -3.43 -1.21 -12.60
C VAL A 145 -4.30 -1.81 -11.51
N THR A 146 -4.53 -3.11 -11.61
CA THR A 146 -5.36 -3.89 -10.66
C THR A 146 -4.69 -5.22 -10.36
N GLY A 147 -4.64 -5.61 -9.09
CA GLY A 147 -3.99 -6.84 -8.63
C GLY A 147 -3.32 -6.63 -7.28
N GLY A 148 -2.23 -7.34 -7.00
CA GLY A 148 -1.54 -7.17 -5.74
C GLY A 148 -0.24 -7.95 -5.61
N VAL A 149 0.37 -7.80 -4.44
CA VAL A 149 1.56 -8.54 -4.02
C VAL A 149 1.36 -9.17 -2.64
N SER A 150 1.98 -10.33 -2.41
CA SER A 150 1.78 -11.15 -1.21
C SER A 150 3.00 -12.05 -0.91
N PRO A 151 3.65 -11.94 0.26
CA PRO A 151 3.47 -10.90 1.27
C PRO A 151 3.99 -9.53 0.79
N TRP A 152 3.46 -8.43 1.33
CA TRP A 152 4.00 -7.10 1.06
C TRP A 152 4.83 -6.61 2.25
N ALA A 153 6.16 -6.63 2.09
CA ALA A 153 7.10 -6.28 3.14
C ALA A 153 8.17 -5.33 2.58
N PRO A 154 7.88 -4.02 2.46
CA PRO A 154 8.79 -3.06 1.87
C PRO A 154 10.08 -2.91 2.67
N GLU A 155 11.21 -2.79 1.97
CA GLU A 155 12.53 -2.51 2.53
C GLU A 155 13.17 -1.30 1.83
N ALA A 156 14.22 -0.72 2.42
CA ALA A 156 14.96 0.36 1.77
C ALA A 156 15.47 -0.09 0.39
N GLY A 157 15.12 0.68 -0.65
CA GLY A 157 15.42 0.35 -2.05
C GLY A 157 14.61 -0.79 -2.67
N ASN A 158 13.72 -1.46 -1.92
CA ASN A 158 12.83 -2.49 -2.43
C ASN A 158 11.39 -2.33 -1.88
N VAL A 159 10.58 -1.56 -2.61
CA VAL A 159 9.21 -1.18 -2.21
C VAL A 159 8.18 -2.31 -2.22
N LEU A 160 8.45 -3.43 -2.90
CA LEU A 160 7.56 -4.61 -2.91
C LEU A 160 8.02 -5.67 -1.89
N GLY A 161 9.28 -5.60 -1.46
CA GLY A 161 9.91 -6.55 -0.55
C GLY A 161 10.82 -7.55 -1.26
N LYS A 162 11.68 -8.22 -0.49
CA LYS A 162 12.65 -9.17 -1.04
C LYS A 162 12.07 -10.51 -1.43
N LYS A 163 10.90 -10.87 -0.88
CA LYS A 163 10.23 -12.14 -1.15
C LYS A 163 8.73 -11.95 -1.24
N THR A 164 8.18 -12.00 -2.46
CA THR A 164 6.76 -11.76 -2.69
C THR A 164 6.26 -12.39 -3.98
N GLN A 165 4.99 -12.80 -4.02
CA GLN A 165 4.29 -13.15 -5.25
C GLN A 165 3.64 -11.91 -5.83
N ILE A 166 3.66 -11.79 -7.15
CA ILE A 166 3.12 -10.65 -7.90
C ILE A 166 2.05 -11.18 -8.85
N GLN A 167 0.85 -10.60 -8.78
CA GLN A 167 -0.19 -10.81 -9.78
C GLN A 167 -0.91 -9.50 -10.03
N MET A 168 -0.70 -8.92 -11.21
CA MET A 168 -1.33 -7.65 -11.56
C MET A 168 -1.65 -7.58 -13.05
N SER A 169 -2.61 -6.73 -13.36
CA SER A 169 -2.96 -6.35 -14.72
C SER A 169 -2.86 -4.85 -14.86
N ALA A 170 -2.51 -4.39 -16.04
CA ALA A 170 -2.45 -2.97 -16.38
C ALA A 170 -3.24 -2.71 -17.65
N GLY A 171 -4.02 -1.65 -17.65
CA GLY A 171 -4.74 -1.20 -18.82
C GLY A 171 -3.83 -0.68 -19.92
N SER A 172 -2.82 0.08 -19.50
CA SER A 172 -1.69 0.49 -20.34
C SER A 172 -0.42 0.45 -19.50
N LEU A 173 0.69 0.18 -20.16
CA LEU A 173 2.03 0.10 -19.60
C LEU A 173 2.98 0.73 -20.60
N THR A 174 3.75 1.71 -20.18
CA THR A 174 4.84 2.26 -20.96
C THR A 174 6.13 1.97 -20.22
N LEU A 175 7.07 1.32 -20.90
CA LEU A 175 8.39 1.03 -20.36
C LEU A 175 9.45 1.54 -21.34
N ASN A 176 10.23 2.54 -20.93
CA ASN A 176 11.28 3.15 -21.74
C ASN A 176 10.78 3.59 -23.13
N GLY A 177 9.57 4.16 -23.16
CA GLY A 177 8.90 4.60 -24.40
C GLY A 177 8.22 3.50 -25.21
N VAL A 178 8.31 2.23 -24.81
CA VAL A 178 7.58 1.13 -25.44
C VAL A 178 6.23 0.96 -24.76
N GLU A 179 5.15 1.17 -25.52
CA GLU A 179 3.78 1.06 -25.03
C GLU A 179 3.22 -0.35 -25.21
N ALA A 180 2.52 -0.83 -24.20
CA ALA A 180 1.76 -2.07 -24.20
C ALA A 180 0.37 -1.81 -23.60
N SER A 181 -0.64 -2.51 -24.10
CA SER A 181 -2.03 -2.37 -23.66
C SER A 181 -2.57 -3.68 -23.13
N ASN A 182 -3.41 -3.63 -22.10
CA ASN A 182 -4.05 -4.78 -21.46
C ASN A 182 -3.02 -5.86 -21.09
N VAL A 183 -2.04 -5.50 -20.26
CA VAL A 183 -0.95 -6.39 -19.89
C VAL A 183 -1.32 -7.18 -18.64
N LEU A 184 -1.01 -8.47 -18.62
CA LEU A 184 -0.98 -9.30 -17.42
C LEU A 184 0.47 -9.50 -17.00
N ILE A 185 0.74 -9.29 -15.71
CA ILE A 185 2.03 -9.48 -15.07
C ILE A 185 1.83 -10.49 -13.94
N GLN A 186 2.52 -11.62 -14.06
CA GLN A 186 2.57 -12.62 -13.00
C GLN A 186 4.02 -12.98 -12.76
N GLY A 187 4.38 -13.16 -11.48
CA GLY A 187 5.74 -13.48 -11.12
C GLY A 187 5.97 -13.54 -9.62
N ALA A 188 7.23 -13.59 -9.25
CA ALA A 188 7.67 -13.57 -7.87
C ALA A 188 8.98 -12.79 -7.75
N ILE A 189 9.21 -12.28 -6.55
CA ILE A 189 10.52 -11.81 -6.09
C ILE A 189 11.03 -12.84 -5.09
N ASP A 190 12.28 -13.28 -5.22
CA ASP A 190 12.98 -14.05 -4.19
C ASP A 190 14.41 -13.52 -4.01
N ASN A 191 14.74 -13.09 -2.80
CA ASN A 191 15.99 -12.40 -2.45
C ASN A 191 16.38 -11.24 -3.40
N GLY A 192 15.39 -10.53 -3.93
CA GLY A 192 15.63 -9.43 -4.88
C GLY A 192 15.96 -9.89 -6.31
N GLU A 193 15.71 -11.15 -6.66
CA GLU A 193 15.61 -11.61 -8.05
C GLU A 193 14.14 -11.65 -8.48
N VAL A 194 13.82 -11.20 -9.69
CA VAL A 194 12.44 -11.12 -10.18
C VAL A 194 12.25 -12.20 -11.26
N THR A 195 11.33 -13.12 -11.03
CA THR A 195 10.93 -14.14 -12.00
C THR A 195 9.53 -13.80 -12.50
N LEU A 196 9.34 -13.64 -13.82
CA LEU A 196 8.03 -13.35 -14.39
C LEU A 196 7.52 -14.59 -15.11
N SER A 197 6.44 -15.17 -14.57
CA SER A 197 5.77 -16.32 -15.18
C SER A 197 4.93 -15.92 -16.39
N THR A 198 4.47 -14.68 -16.45
CA THR A 198 3.74 -14.15 -17.61
C THR A 198 3.93 -12.64 -17.72
N LEU A 199 4.33 -12.20 -18.91
CA LEU A 199 4.21 -10.83 -19.39
C LEU A 199 3.61 -10.87 -20.79
N GLY A 200 2.43 -10.29 -20.98
CA GLY A 200 1.81 -10.26 -22.29
C GLY A 200 0.40 -9.70 -22.30
N PRO A 201 -0.18 -9.49 -23.49
CA PRO A 201 -1.56 -9.05 -23.62
C PRO A 201 -2.53 -10.06 -23.01
N ILE A 202 -3.63 -9.57 -22.44
CA ILE A 202 -4.74 -10.39 -21.97
C ILE A 202 -5.48 -10.91 -23.22
N SER A 203 -5.01 -12.03 -23.79
CA SER A 203 -5.71 -12.74 -24.86
C SER A 203 -5.68 -14.25 -24.64
N PRO A 204 -6.79 -14.99 -24.84
CA PRO A 204 -6.80 -16.45 -24.75
C PRO A 204 -6.10 -17.16 -25.92
N ALA A 205 -5.44 -16.43 -26.84
CA ALA A 205 -5.09 -16.93 -28.16
C ALA A 205 -3.57 -17.09 -28.43
N GLU A 206 -2.69 -16.58 -27.57
CA GLU A 206 -1.25 -16.75 -27.76
C GLU A 206 -0.73 -17.91 -26.91
N ARG A 207 -0.50 -19.05 -27.58
CA ARG A 207 -0.28 -20.37 -26.99
C ARG A 207 1.12 -20.59 -26.42
N SER A 208 1.86 -19.54 -26.08
CA SER A 208 3.12 -19.66 -25.34
C SER A 208 3.34 -18.40 -24.51
N PRO A 209 3.01 -18.40 -23.20
CA PRO A 209 3.53 -17.37 -22.32
C PRO A 209 5.06 -17.46 -22.37
N ALA A 210 5.72 -16.41 -22.85
CA ALA A 210 7.14 -16.27 -22.59
C ALA A 210 7.31 -16.20 -21.07
N THR A 211 8.32 -16.89 -20.54
CA THR A 211 8.72 -16.78 -19.13
C THR A 211 9.93 -15.84 -19.07
N PRO A 212 9.73 -14.51 -19.00
CA PRO A 212 10.84 -13.59 -18.84
C PRO A 212 11.47 -13.72 -17.46
N ASN A 213 12.79 -13.86 -17.41
CA ASN A 213 13.56 -13.73 -16.17
C ASN A 213 14.11 -12.30 -16.09
N ALA A 214 14.02 -11.67 -14.92
CA ALA A 214 14.56 -10.35 -14.68
C ALA A 214 15.64 -10.40 -13.59
N ALA A 215 16.90 -10.15 -13.97
CA ALA A 215 18.02 -10.13 -13.03
C ALA A 215 18.42 -8.68 -12.67
N PRO A 216 18.69 -8.36 -11.39
CA PRO A 216 19.17 -7.03 -11.03
C PRO A 216 20.60 -6.80 -11.55
N THR A 217 20.87 -5.60 -12.04
CA THR A 217 22.17 -5.14 -12.56
C THR A 217 22.47 -3.74 -12.03
N ALA A 218 23.72 -3.28 -12.17
CA ALA A 218 24.11 -1.92 -11.80
C ALA A 218 23.36 -0.81 -12.56
N ALA A 219 22.62 -1.14 -13.63
CA ALA A 219 21.84 -0.22 -14.46
C ALA A 219 20.32 -0.44 -14.39
N GLY A 220 19.83 -1.32 -13.50
CA GLY A 220 18.41 -1.73 -13.41
C GLY A 220 18.23 -3.23 -13.65
N TRP A 221 17.11 -3.66 -14.24
CA TRP A 221 16.80 -5.09 -14.40
C TRP A 221 17.12 -5.58 -15.81
N LEU A 222 17.81 -6.71 -15.99
CA LEU A 222 17.97 -7.35 -17.29
C LEU A 222 16.81 -8.32 -17.50
N ILE A 223 15.90 -8.01 -18.43
CA ILE A 223 14.82 -8.93 -18.82
C ILE A 223 15.33 -9.82 -19.95
N THR A 224 15.39 -11.13 -19.71
CA THR A 224 15.72 -12.15 -20.71
C THR A 224 14.50 -13.04 -20.94
N CYS A 225 14.12 -13.24 -22.20
CA CYS A 225 13.11 -14.23 -22.57
C CYS A 225 13.82 -15.51 -23.00
N SER A 226 13.42 -16.65 -22.43
CA SER A 226 13.88 -17.98 -22.83
C SER A 226 12.95 -18.58 -23.88
#